data_AF-A0A7H0JXH4-F1
#
_entry.id   AF-A0A7H0JXH4-F1
#
_cell.length_a   1.000
_cell.length_b   1.000
_cell.length_c   1.000
_cell.angle_alpha   90.00
_cell.angle_beta   90.00
_cell.angle_gamma   90.00
#
_symmetry.space_group_name_H-M   'P 1'
#
loop_
_entity.id
_entity.type
_entity.pdbx_description
1 polymer ?
#
loop_
_entity_poly.entity_id
_entity_poly.type
_entity_poly.pdbx_seq_one_letter_code
_entity_poly.pdbx_strand_id
1 'polypeptide(L)'
;MTQIAEALEAIKPSAQDVLQDSVTFSPIRWKTGWPHHLRRVPPFRDDATATITRAEVFSFAADVRSADFAREQIIDFLGACFAYVAGQSNQVMQMQAFLRNKGNASRLLGAIRKLDGAAPVDAYASLVATGLAPKYASAVAYFLAGEQDASSEAPVIICSNRARLAGLSAEADWSPEDYAAYLAALSSARDAYDSSLPLDAVEWALREFARRSE
;
A
#
# COMPACT_ATOMS: atom_id res chain seq x y z
N MET A 1 8.81 -17.87 -20.45
CA MET A 1 9.24 -16.97 -19.36
C MET A 1 7.97 -16.36 -18.78
N THR A 2 7.80 -16.27 -17.47
CA THR A 2 6.62 -15.58 -16.90
C THR A 2 6.80 -14.07 -17.06
N GLN A 3 5.70 -13.30 -17.11
CA GLN A 3 5.78 -11.84 -17.20
C GLN A 3 6.50 -11.22 -15.98
N ILE A 4 6.43 -11.87 -14.81
CA ILE A 4 7.22 -11.48 -13.63
C ILE A 4 8.73 -11.62 -13.89
N ALA A 5 9.17 -12.76 -14.45
CA ALA A 5 10.59 -12.98 -14.74
C ALA A 5 11.12 -11.96 -15.77
N GLU A 6 10.33 -11.64 -16.80
CA GLU A 6 10.66 -10.59 -17.76
C GLU A 6 10.79 -9.21 -17.08
N ALA A 7 9.88 -8.88 -16.17
CA ALA A 7 9.95 -7.64 -15.39
C ALA A 7 11.20 -7.58 -14.51
N LEU A 8 11.56 -8.67 -13.83
CA LEU A 8 12.75 -8.74 -12.98
C LEU A 8 14.04 -8.55 -13.79
N GLU A 9 14.16 -9.20 -14.94
CA GLU A 9 15.33 -9.04 -15.81
C GLU A 9 15.45 -7.64 -16.42
N ALA A 10 14.31 -7.02 -16.77
CA ALA A 10 14.29 -5.69 -17.37
C ALA A 10 14.56 -4.57 -16.36
N ILE A 11 14.11 -4.73 -15.11
CA ILE A 11 14.18 -3.68 -14.09
C ILE A 11 15.38 -3.87 -13.17
N LYS A 12 15.72 -5.11 -12.79
CA LYS A 12 16.77 -5.46 -11.82
C LYS A 12 16.62 -4.68 -10.51
N PRO A 13 15.51 -4.89 -9.78
CA PRO A 13 15.15 -4.05 -8.65
C PRO A 13 16.10 -4.21 -7.46
N SER A 14 16.28 -3.15 -6.70
CA SER A 14 16.92 -3.18 -5.38
C SER A 14 15.97 -2.71 -4.28
N ALA A 15 16.26 -3.06 -3.03
CA ALA A 15 15.52 -2.54 -1.87
C ALA A 15 15.55 -1.00 -1.80
N GLN A 16 16.66 -0.38 -2.23
CA GLN A 16 16.79 1.08 -2.26
C GLN A 16 15.84 1.69 -3.29
N ASP A 17 15.66 1.07 -4.45
CA ASP A 17 14.71 1.56 -5.46
C ASP A 17 13.28 1.58 -4.93
N VAL A 18 12.91 0.55 -4.17
CA VAL A 18 11.60 0.47 -3.50
C VAL A 18 11.42 1.63 -2.53
N LEU A 19 12.39 1.85 -1.63
CA LEU A 19 12.29 2.90 -0.61
C LEU A 19 12.25 4.31 -1.21
N GLN A 20 12.99 4.54 -2.30
CA GLN A 20 13.04 5.82 -3.00
C GLN A 20 11.88 6.04 -3.98
N ASP A 21 11.06 5.01 -4.23
CA ASP A 21 9.87 5.15 -5.06
C ASP A 21 8.97 6.23 -4.48
N SER A 22 8.65 7.21 -5.31
CA SER A 22 7.89 8.38 -4.91
C SER A 22 6.71 8.62 -5.83
N VAL A 23 5.72 9.32 -5.29
CA VAL A 23 4.61 9.83 -6.07
C VAL A 23 4.42 11.31 -5.79
N THR A 24 3.95 12.03 -6.80
CA THR A 24 3.45 13.39 -6.62
C THR A 24 1.96 13.34 -6.30
N PHE A 25 1.51 14.14 -5.33
CA PHE A 25 0.11 14.25 -4.93
C PHE A 25 -0.24 15.72 -4.61
N SER A 26 -1.52 16.00 -4.34
CA SER A 26 -1.99 17.36 -4.01
C SER A 26 -2.39 17.45 -2.54
N PRO A 27 -1.53 17.98 -1.65
CA PRO A 27 -1.82 18.18 -0.23
C PRO A 27 -3.11 18.94 0.04
N ILE A 28 -3.32 20.04 -0.67
CA ILE A 28 -4.51 20.89 -0.49
C ILE A 28 -5.81 20.14 -0.77
N ARG A 29 -5.83 19.25 -1.79
CA ARG A 29 -6.99 18.40 -2.07
C ARG A 29 -7.29 17.47 -0.90
N TRP A 30 -6.25 16.84 -0.33
CA TRP A 30 -6.40 15.96 0.83
C TRP A 30 -6.93 16.70 2.06
N LYS A 31 -6.34 17.86 2.39
CA LYS A 31 -6.75 18.68 3.55
C LYS A 31 -8.19 19.17 3.43
N THR A 32 -8.58 19.68 2.27
CA THR A 32 -9.90 20.33 2.07
C THR A 32 -11.06 19.35 2.25
N GLY A 33 -10.91 18.10 1.79
CA GLY A 33 -11.94 17.07 1.94
C GLY A 33 -11.76 16.18 3.17
N TRP A 34 -10.82 16.49 4.06
CA TRP A 34 -10.56 15.66 5.23
C TRP A 34 -11.72 15.73 6.24
N PRO A 35 -12.24 14.60 6.76
CA PRO A 35 -13.41 14.62 7.62
C PRO A 35 -13.16 15.29 8.98
N HIS A 36 -13.93 16.33 9.31
CA HIS A 36 -13.84 17.02 10.61
C HIS A 36 -14.04 16.12 11.83
N HIS A 37 -14.84 15.05 11.71
CA HIS A 37 -15.08 14.13 12.82
C HIS A 37 -13.84 13.30 13.20
N LEU A 38 -12.81 13.25 12.34
CA LEU A 38 -11.52 12.67 12.68
C LEU A 38 -10.73 13.57 13.64
N ARG A 39 -11.06 14.87 13.74
CA ARG A 39 -10.47 15.88 14.66
C ARG A 39 -8.97 16.11 14.52
N ARG A 40 -8.32 15.42 13.57
CA ARG A 40 -6.91 15.58 13.20
C ARG A 40 -6.84 15.51 11.68
N VAL A 41 -6.04 16.40 11.10
CA VAL A 41 -5.74 16.43 9.67
C VAL A 41 -4.29 15.99 9.52
N PRO A 42 -3.96 15.12 8.54
CA PRO A 42 -2.58 14.71 8.32
C PRO A 42 -1.66 15.94 8.15
N PRO A 43 -0.40 15.88 8.62
CA PRO A 43 0.51 17.01 8.72
C PRO A 43 1.13 17.39 7.36
N PHE A 44 0.32 17.46 6.31
CA PHE A 44 0.78 17.91 5.01
C PHE A 44 1.08 19.41 5.02
N ARG A 45 1.98 19.86 4.15
CA ARG A 45 2.16 21.30 3.87
C ARG A 45 1.01 21.82 3.02
N ASP A 46 0.76 23.14 3.03
CA ASP A 46 -0.27 23.79 2.20
C ASP A 46 0.20 24.06 0.77
N ASP A 47 0.80 23.04 0.16
CA ASP A 47 1.35 23.12 -1.20
C ASP A 47 0.34 22.57 -2.23
N ALA A 48 0.34 23.14 -3.43
CA ALA A 48 -0.48 22.64 -4.54
C ALA A 48 -0.07 21.23 -4.96
N THR A 49 1.23 20.95 -4.87
CA THR A 49 1.87 19.68 -5.20
C THR A 49 2.94 19.37 -4.15
N ALA A 50 3.00 18.12 -3.72
CA ALA A 50 4.10 17.59 -2.93
C ALA A 50 4.47 16.19 -3.42
N THR A 51 5.64 15.72 -3.03
CA THR A 51 6.11 14.36 -3.29
C THR A 51 6.21 13.61 -1.97
N ILE A 52 5.92 12.32 -2.00
CA ILE A 52 6.13 11.41 -0.87
C ILE A 52 6.71 10.09 -1.36
N THR A 53 7.75 9.62 -0.68
CA THR A 53 8.45 8.35 -0.92
C THR A 53 7.85 7.21 -0.09
N ARG A 54 8.12 5.95 -0.46
CA ARG A 54 7.80 4.80 0.40
C ARG A 54 8.47 4.90 1.77
N ALA A 55 9.73 5.31 1.82
CA ALA A 55 10.46 5.50 3.07
C ALA A 55 9.75 6.48 4.02
N GLU A 56 9.24 7.60 3.50
CA GLU A 56 8.46 8.55 4.30
C GLU A 56 7.15 7.94 4.81
N VAL A 57 6.43 7.15 4.00
CA VAL A 57 5.21 6.47 4.46
C VAL A 57 5.52 5.41 5.52
N PHE A 58 6.62 4.66 5.38
CA PHE A 58 7.09 3.73 6.40
C PHE A 58 7.44 4.43 7.71
N SER A 59 7.98 5.65 7.67
CA SER A 59 8.20 6.46 8.87
C SER A 59 6.89 6.74 9.62
N PHE A 60 5.82 7.15 8.92
CA PHE A 60 4.50 7.31 9.54
C PHE A 60 3.95 6.00 10.11
N ALA A 61 4.18 4.87 9.43
CA ALA A 61 3.76 3.56 9.93
C ALA A 61 4.57 3.11 11.17
N ALA A 62 5.85 3.45 11.23
CA ALA A 62 6.69 3.24 12.40
C ALA A 62 6.19 4.05 13.59
N ASP A 63 5.77 5.30 13.38
CA ASP A 63 5.15 6.13 14.41
C ASP A 63 3.88 5.48 14.98
N VAL A 64 3.03 4.87 14.14
CA VAL A 64 1.85 4.10 14.59
C VAL A 64 2.23 2.99 15.56
N ARG A 65 3.24 2.18 15.22
CA ARG A 65 3.69 1.07 16.06
C ARG A 65 4.33 1.58 17.35
N SER A 66 5.18 2.60 17.27
CA SER A 66 5.85 3.19 18.43
C SER A 66 4.87 3.84 19.43
N ALA A 67 3.74 4.33 18.93
CA ALA A 67 2.69 4.95 19.72
C ALA A 67 1.57 3.98 20.12
N ASP A 68 1.82 2.67 20.10
CA ASP A 68 0.85 1.62 20.46
C ASP A 68 -0.50 1.79 19.74
N PHE A 69 -0.42 2.04 18.43
CA PHE A 69 -1.58 2.25 17.56
C PHE A 69 -2.52 3.37 18.06
N ALA A 70 -1.93 4.42 18.62
CA ALA A 70 -2.64 5.63 18.98
C ALA A 70 -3.39 6.23 17.78
N ARG A 71 -4.61 6.70 18.06
CA ARG A 71 -5.55 7.16 17.03
C ARG A 71 -4.96 8.23 16.10
N GLU A 72 -4.16 9.13 16.65
CA GLU A 72 -3.62 10.28 15.94
C GLU A 72 -2.56 9.86 14.92
N GLN A 73 -1.65 8.98 15.32
CA GLN A 73 -0.63 8.41 14.44
C GLN A 73 -1.28 7.57 13.32
N ILE A 74 -2.34 6.80 13.62
CA ILE A 74 -3.09 6.09 12.58
C ILE A 74 -3.67 7.07 11.56
N ILE A 75 -4.22 8.21 12.00
CA ILE A 75 -4.79 9.22 11.11
C ILE A 75 -3.72 9.82 10.20
N ASP A 76 -2.55 10.17 10.74
CA ASP A 76 -1.46 10.75 9.97
C ASP A 76 -0.92 9.75 8.94
N PHE A 77 -0.71 8.50 9.37
CA PHE A 77 -0.33 7.39 8.52
C PHE A 77 -1.35 7.13 7.40
N LEU A 78 -2.65 7.08 7.70
CA LEU A 78 -3.67 6.91 6.67
C LEU A 78 -3.65 8.04 5.65
N GLY A 79 -3.38 9.27 6.08
CA GLY A 79 -3.12 10.39 5.20
C GLY A 79 -1.97 10.07 4.24
N ALA A 80 -0.78 9.80 4.77
CA ALA A 80 0.42 9.54 4.00
C ALA A 80 0.27 8.34 3.04
N CYS A 81 -0.25 7.22 3.54
CA CYS A 81 -0.50 6.00 2.78
C CYS A 81 -1.49 6.25 1.64
N PHE A 82 -2.64 6.88 1.91
CA PHE A 82 -3.62 7.12 0.86
C PHE A 82 -3.14 8.15 -0.16
N ALA A 83 -2.40 9.17 0.27
CA ALA A 83 -1.76 10.12 -0.63
C ALA A 83 -0.76 9.42 -1.57
N TYR A 84 0.07 8.52 -1.02
CA TYR A 84 1.00 7.72 -1.80
C TYR A 84 0.29 6.82 -2.82
N VAL A 85 -0.76 6.12 -2.41
CA VAL A 85 -1.49 5.17 -3.28
C VAL A 85 -2.30 5.90 -4.37
N ALA A 86 -2.86 7.07 -4.04
CA ALA A 86 -3.69 7.85 -4.97
C ALA A 86 -2.86 8.69 -5.95
N GLY A 87 -1.70 9.21 -5.53
CA GLY A 87 -0.91 10.18 -6.29
C GLY A 87 -1.74 11.40 -6.71
N GLN A 88 -1.70 11.74 -8.01
CA GLN A 88 -2.51 12.80 -8.62
C GLN A 88 -3.92 12.35 -9.05
N SER A 89 -4.30 11.08 -8.85
CA SER A 89 -5.59 10.57 -9.34
C SER A 89 -6.79 11.12 -8.55
N ASN A 90 -7.98 11.03 -9.15
CA ASN A 90 -9.23 11.40 -8.48
C ASN A 90 -9.65 10.42 -7.38
N GLN A 91 -8.88 9.36 -7.11
CA GLN A 91 -9.16 8.41 -6.02
C GLN A 91 -9.10 9.08 -4.63
N VAL A 92 -8.45 10.25 -4.51
CA VAL A 92 -8.54 11.09 -3.30
C VAL A 92 -9.99 11.36 -2.89
N MET A 93 -10.88 11.63 -3.85
CA MET A 93 -12.29 11.90 -3.56
C MET A 93 -13.02 10.65 -3.03
N GLN A 94 -12.66 9.48 -3.55
CA GLN A 94 -13.23 8.20 -3.11
C GLN A 94 -12.79 7.89 -1.67
N MET A 95 -11.50 8.07 -1.36
CA MET A 95 -10.99 7.85 0.00
C MET A 95 -11.54 8.86 1.00
N GLN A 96 -11.70 10.13 0.60
CA GLN A 96 -12.39 11.12 1.42
C GLN A 96 -13.86 10.77 1.63
N ALA A 97 -14.57 10.27 0.62
CA ALA A 97 -15.95 9.80 0.78
C ALA A 97 -16.03 8.61 1.76
N PHE A 98 -15.11 7.66 1.64
CA PHE A 98 -14.99 6.53 2.56
C PHE A 98 -14.77 7.00 4.00
N LEU A 99 -13.78 7.89 4.24
CA LEU A 99 -13.47 8.40 5.57
C LEU A 99 -14.54 9.35 6.12
N ARG A 100 -15.32 10.03 5.27
CA ARG A 100 -16.46 10.88 5.72
C ARG A 100 -17.58 10.06 6.36
N ASN A 101 -17.73 8.79 5.98
CA ASN A 101 -18.63 7.89 6.67
C ASN A 101 -18.03 7.47 8.02
N LYS A 102 -18.65 7.94 9.11
CA LYS A 102 -18.19 7.68 10.50
C LYS A 102 -18.09 6.18 10.82
N GLY A 103 -18.99 5.36 10.29
CA GLY A 103 -18.99 3.91 10.50
C GLY A 103 -17.80 3.25 9.82
N ASN A 104 -17.53 3.62 8.56
CA ASN A 104 -16.36 3.13 7.82
C ASN A 104 -15.06 3.56 8.50
N ALA A 105 -14.92 4.83 8.83
CA ALA A 105 -13.74 5.35 9.53
C ALA A 105 -13.51 4.64 10.88
N SER A 106 -14.55 4.46 11.69
CA SER A 106 -14.46 3.76 12.97
C SER A 106 -14.02 2.29 12.79
N ARG A 107 -14.62 1.58 11.82
CA ARG A 107 -14.26 0.19 11.50
C ARG A 107 -12.80 0.08 11.04
N LEU A 108 -12.35 0.98 10.16
CA LEU A 108 -10.96 1.01 9.68
C LEU A 108 -9.97 1.25 10.83
N LEU A 109 -10.20 2.28 11.65
CA LEU A 109 -9.36 2.56 12.82
C LEU A 109 -9.36 1.39 13.82
N GLY A 110 -10.49 0.71 13.98
CA GLY A 110 -10.60 -0.48 14.83
C GLY A 110 -9.87 -1.70 14.27
N ALA A 111 -9.91 -1.90 12.95
CA ALA A 111 -9.18 -2.97 12.27
C ALA A 111 -7.66 -2.76 12.37
N ILE A 112 -7.18 -1.54 12.10
CA ILE A 112 -5.75 -1.19 12.13
C ILE A 112 -5.10 -1.52 13.48
N ARG A 113 -5.78 -1.23 14.59
CA ARG A 113 -5.29 -1.55 15.95
C ARG A 113 -5.10 -3.05 16.23
N LYS A 114 -5.64 -3.91 15.37
CA LYS A 114 -5.60 -5.37 15.53
C LYS A 114 -4.68 -6.03 14.50
N LEU A 115 -3.94 -5.24 13.72
CA LEU A 115 -3.05 -5.76 12.67
C LEU A 115 -1.67 -6.14 13.20
N ASP A 116 -1.32 -5.77 14.43
CA ASP A 116 -0.01 -6.10 14.99
C ASP A 116 0.18 -7.63 15.03
N GLY A 117 1.25 -8.11 14.40
CA GLY A 117 1.55 -9.53 14.24
C GLY A 117 0.58 -10.33 13.34
N ALA A 118 -0.36 -9.67 12.64
CA ALA A 118 -1.26 -10.38 11.73
C ALA A 118 -0.51 -10.88 10.47
N ALA A 119 -0.87 -12.08 10.01
CA ALA A 119 -0.35 -12.60 8.75
C ALA A 119 -0.79 -11.72 7.57
N PRO A 120 -0.01 -11.64 6.47
CA PRO A 120 -0.29 -10.73 5.35
C PRO A 120 -1.71 -10.81 4.79
N VAL A 121 -2.21 -12.04 4.59
CA VAL A 121 -3.55 -12.30 4.02
C VAL A 121 -4.65 -11.94 5.02
N ASP A 122 -4.45 -12.25 6.31
CA ASP A 122 -5.42 -11.92 7.37
C ASP A 122 -5.52 -10.41 7.60
N ALA A 123 -4.38 -9.71 7.56
CA ALA A 123 -4.32 -8.26 7.65
C ALA A 123 -5.10 -7.61 6.50
N TYR A 124 -4.85 -8.09 5.26
CA TYR A 124 -5.58 -7.67 4.08
C TYR A 124 -7.08 -7.92 4.20
N ALA A 125 -7.49 -9.14 4.58
CA ALA A 125 -8.89 -9.52 4.72
C ALA A 125 -9.62 -8.66 5.76
N SER A 126 -8.99 -8.42 6.91
CA SER A 126 -9.52 -7.56 7.98
C SER A 126 -9.78 -6.14 7.50
N LEU A 127 -8.87 -5.59 6.69
CA LEU A 127 -8.99 -4.25 6.11
C LEU A 127 -10.07 -4.17 5.03
N VAL A 128 -10.14 -5.13 4.11
CA VAL A 128 -11.18 -5.19 3.08
C VAL A 128 -12.58 -5.32 3.71
N ALA A 129 -12.72 -6.08 4.79
CA ALA A 129 -13.99 -6.22 5.52
C ALA A 129 -14.53 -4.89 6.09
N THR A 130 -13.70 -3.86 6.19
CA THR A 130 -14.13 -2.50 6.57
C THR A 130 -14.85 -1.74 5.45
N GLY A 131 -14.81 -2.29 4.23
CA GLY A 131 -15.24 -1.64 2.98
C GLY A 131 -14.15 -0.81 2.32
N LEU A 132 -12.90 -0.90 2.79
CA LEU A 132 -11.76 -0.24 2.16
C LEU A 132 -11.44 -0.93 0.83
N ALA A 133 -11.18 -0.14 -0.21
CA ALA A 133 -10.84 -0.69 -1.52
C ALA A 133 -9.57 -1.57 -1.44
N PRO A 134 -9.55 -2.76 -2.08
CA PRO A 134 -8.44 -3.72 -2.07
C PRO A 134 -7.02 -3.14 -2.23
N LYS A 135 -6.83 -2.24 -3.20
CA LYS A 135 -5.53 -1.56 -3.42
C LYS A 135 -5.06 -0.79 -2.18
N TYR A 136 -5.97 -0.13 -1.48
CA TYR A 136 -5.67 0.64 -0.28
C TYR A 136 -5.55 -0.25 0.95
N ALA A 137 -6.33 -1.34 1.02
CA ALA A 137 -6.19 -2.35 2.08
C ALA A 137 -4.81 -3.02 2.04
N SER A 138 -4.36 -3.47 0.87
CA SER A 138 -3.01 -4.05 0.72
C SER A 138 -1.90 -3.04 1.01
N ALA A 139 -2.07 -1.76 0.65
CA ALA A 139 -1.09 -0.73 1.01
C ALA A 139 -1.03 -0.44 2.52
N VAL A 140 -2.18 -0.39 3.19
CA VAL A 140 -2.22 -0.23 4.65
C VAL A 140 -1.54 -1.42 5.34
N ALA A 141 -1.82 -2.65 4.90
CA ALA A 141 -1.15 -3.85 5.41
C ALA A 141 0.37 -3.81 5.15
N TYR A 142 0.79 -3.48 3.92
CA TYR A 142 2.19 -3.36 3.51
C TYR A 142 2.98 -2.41 4.41
N PHE A 143 2.54 -1.15 4.52
CA PHE A 143 3.32 -0.17 5.27
C PHE A 143 3.33 -0.45 6.78
N LEU A 144 2.22 -0.97 7.35
CA LEU A 144 2.17 -1.35 8.77
C LEU A 144 2.96 -2.62 9.11
N ALA A 145 3.23 -3.50 8.14
CA ALA A 145 4.16 -4.61 8.31
C ALA A 145 5.61 -4.14 8.43
N GLY A 146 5.94 -2.96 7.88
CA GLY A 146 7.27 -2.35 7.94
C GLY A 146 8.11 -2.65 6.72
N GLU A 147 9.31 -2.07 6.72
CA GLU A 147 10.29 -2.31 5.66
C GLU A 147 10.61 -3.81 5.59
N GLN A 148 10.62 -4.35 4.38
CA GLN A 148 10.75 -5.78 4.16
C GLN A 148 12.20 -6.18 4.02
N ASP A 149 12.50 -7.38 4.51
CA ASP A 149 13.72 -8.11 4.17
C ASP A 149 13.35 -9.41 3.42
N ALA A 150 14.36 -10.21 3.07
CA ALA A 150 14.17 -11.47 2.36
C ALA A 150 13.56 -12.59 3.23
N SER A 151 13.47 -12.40 4.55
CA SER A 151 13.33 -13.49 5.53
C SER A 151 11.90 -13.83 5.93
N SER A 152 10.92 -12.99 5.60
CA SER A 152 9.52 -13.15 6.04
C SER A 152 8.50 -13.06 4.92
N GLU A 153 7.39 -13.79 5.08
CA GLU A 153 6.16 -13.50 4.34
C GLU A 153 5.70 -12.08 4.68
N ALA A 154 5.59 -11.24 3.66
CA ALA A 154 5.28 -9.83 3.86
C ALA A 154 4.20 -9.38 2.87
N PRO A 155 3.23 -8.54 3.32
CA PRO A 155 2.19 -8.04 2.44
C PRO A 155 2.79 -7.10 1.40
N VAL A 156 2.37 -7.16 0.13
CA VAL A 156 2.78 -6.17 -0.90
C VAL A 156 1.55 -5.50 -1.52
N ILE A 157 1.77 -4.37 -2.20
CA ILE A 157 0.67 -3.57 -2.77
C ILE A 157 0.15 -4.19 -4.08
N ILE A 158 -1.10 -4.65 -4.09
CA ILE A 158 -1.77 -5.12 -5.32
C ILE A 158 -2.38 -3.96 -6.11
N CYS A 159 -2.27 -3.99 -7.44
CA CYS A 159 -3.01 -3.12 -8.35
C CYS A 159 -3.31 -3.85 -9.67
N SER A 160 -4.18 -3.29 -10.52
CA SER A 160 -4.64 -3.94 -11.76
C SER A 160 -3.48 -4.40 -12.65
N ASN A 161 -2.55 -3.50 -12.97
CA ASN A 161 -1.40 -3.82 -13.81
C ASN A 161 -0.51 -4.91 -13.18
N ARG A 162 -0.29 -4.87 -11.86
CA ARG A 162 0.56 -5.86 -11.16
C ARG A 162 -0.13 -7.21 -11.04
N ALA A 163 -1.42 -7.22 -10.74
CA ALA A 163 -2.23 -8.44 -10.68
C ALA A 163 -2.23 -9.14 -12.04
N ARG A 164 -2.43 -8.38 -13.13
CA ARG A 164 -2.33 -8.90 -14.51
C ARG A 164 -0.96 -9.50 -14.82
N LEU A 165 0.12 -8.78 -14.51
CA LEU A 165 1.50 -9.29 -14.72
C LEU A 165 1.79 -10.54 -13.86
N ALA A 166 1.15 -10.66 -12.70
CA ALA A 166 1.23 -11.83 -11.85
C ALA A 166 0.29 -12.99 -12.27
N GLY A 167 -0.47 -12.82 -13.36
CA GLY A 167 -1.33 -13.85 -13.93
C GLY A 167 -2.73 -13.96 -13.30
N LEU A 168 -3.13 -12.99 -12.46
CA LEU A 168 -4.51 -12.93 -11.97
C LEU A 168 -5.44 -12.47 -13.11
N SER A 169 -6.62 -13.10 -13.19
CA SER A 169 -7.66 -12.75 -14.15
C SER A 169 -8.46 -11.51 -13.75
N ALA A 170 -8.60 -11.27 -12.44
CA ALA A 170 -9.31 -10.11 -11.90
C ALA A 170 -8.40 -8.87 -11.88
N GLU A 171 -8.96 -7.73 -12.28
CA GLU A 171 -8.26 -6.43 -12.29
C GLU A 171 -8.66 -5.50 -11.12
N ALA A 172 -9.64 -5.91 -10.32
CA ALA A 172 -10.14 -5.22 -9.13
C ALA A 172 -10.86 -6.20 -8.20
N ASP A 173 -11.33 -5.72 -7.04
CA ASP A 173 -12.20 -6.46 -6.11
C ASP A 173 -11.63 -7.82 -5.65
N TRP A 174 -10.30 -7.92 -5.55
CA TRP A 174 -9.59 -9.15 -5.16
C TRP A 174 -10.02 -9.65 -3.78
N SER A 175 -10.42 -10.91 -3.72
CA SER A 175 -10.67 -11.64 -2.48
C SER A 175 -9.37 -11.89 -1.71
N PRO A 176 -9.43 -12.28 -0.42
CA PRO A 176 -8.25 -12.76 0.30
C PRO A 176 -7.55 -13.92 -0.41
N GLU A 177 -8.30 -14.80 -1.08
CA GLU A 177 -7.78 -15.92 -1.86
C GLU A 177 -7.01 -15.43 -3.10
N ASP A 178 -7.55 -14.44 -3.83
CA ASP A 178 -6.86 -13.81 -4.95
C ASP A 178 -5.56 -13.12 -4.48
N TYR A 179 -5.63 -12.43 -3.35
CA TYR A 179 -4.45 -11.77 -2.77
C TYR A 179 -3.38 -12.79 -2.32
N ALA A 180 -3.79 -13.92 -1.74
CA ALA A 180 -2.87 -15.01 -1.41
C ALA A 180 -2.21 -15.61 -2.66
N ALA A 181 -2.98 -15.82 -3.73
CA ALA A 181 -2.45 -16.29 -5.02
C ALA A 181 -1.46 -15.28 -5.62
N TYR A 182 -1.74 -13.99 -5.49
CA TYR A 182 -0.84 -12.92 -5.89
C TYR A 182 0.49 -12.96 -5.12
N LEU A 183 0.46 -13.04 -3.80
CA LEU A 183 1.68 -13.14 -2.98
C LEU A 183 2.48 -14.41 -3.33
N ALA A 184 1.82 -15.54 -3.50
CA ALA A 184 2.46 -16.81 -3.87
C ALA A 184 3.15 -16.73 -5.25
N ALA A 185 2.52 -16.08 -6.22
CA ALA A 185 3.10 -15.88 -7.55
C ALA A 185 4.38 -15.01 -7.49
N LEU A 186 4.37 -13.94 -6.68
CA LEU A 186 5.55 -13.11 -6.49
C LEU A 186 6.67 -13.84 -5.75
N SER A 187 6.36 -14.58 -4.68
CA SER A 187 7.36 -15.32 -3.92
C SER A 187 8.02 -16.41 -4.76
N SER A 188 7.22 -17.17 -5.53
CA SER A 188 7.75 -18.19 -6.44
C SER A 188 8.69 -17.59 -7.50
N ALA A 189 8.31 -16.44 -8.07
CA ALA A 189 9.15 -15.76 -9.06
C ALA A 189 10.42 -15.14 -8.44
N ARG A 190 10.31 -14.57 -7.23
CA ARG A 190 11.44 -14.10 -6.45
C ARG A 190 12.44 -15.23 -6.24
N ASP A 191 11.98 -16.35 -5.69
CA ASP A 191 12.85 -17.48 -5.31
C ASP A 191 13.54 -18.10 -6.52
N ALA A 192 12.90 -18.08 -7.69
CA ALA A 192 13.49 -18.52 -8.95
C ALA A 192 14.51 -17.54 -9.55
N TYR A 193 14.40 -16.24 -9.23
CA TYR A 193 15.27 -15.18 -9.76
C TYR A 193 16.44 -14.87 -8.80
N ASP A 194 16.11 -14.43 -7.60
CA ASP A 194 17.03 -14.11 -6.50
C ASP A 194 16.26 -14.12 -5.17
N SER A 195 16.43 -15.17 -4.37
CA SER A 195 15.77 -15.34 -3.08
C SER A 195 16.24 -14.36 -2.00
N SER A 196 17.30 -13.59 -2.25
CA SER A 196 17.78 -12.54 -1.34
C SER A 196 17.05 -11.20 -1.51
N LEU A 197 16.19 -11.07 -2.51
CA LEU A 197 15.38 -9.87 -2.68
C LEU A 197 14.22 -9.82 -1.67
N PRO A 198 13.83 -8.64 -1.18
CA PRO A 198 12.56 -8.51 -0.49
C PRO A 198 11.40 -8.64 -1.48
N LEU A 199 10.23 -9.10 -1.01
CA LEU A 199 9.09 -9.38 -1.90
C LEU A 199 8.55 -8.11 -2.57
N ASP A 200 8.62 -6.97 -1.88
CA ASP A 200 8.23 -5.67 -2.41
C ASP A 200 9.14 -5.15 -3.53
N ALA A 201 10.39 -5.62 -3.64
CA ALA A 201 11.24 -5.35 -4.80
C ALA A 201 10.69 -6.03 -6.07
N VAL A 202 10.14 -7.23 -5.94
CA VAL A 202 9.45 -7.90 -7.05
C VAL A 202 8.20 -7.12 -7.42
N GLU A 203 7.34 -6.81 -6.46
CA GLU A 203 6.14 -5.97 -6.71
C GLU A 203 6.48 -4.63 -7.39
N TRP A 204 7.55 -3.98 -6.95
CA TRP A 204 8.02 -2.73 -7.54
C TRP A 204 8.51 -2.92 -8.99
N ALA A 205 9.24 -4.01 -9.29
CA ALA A 205 9.63 -4.33 -10.66
C ALA A 205 8.43 -4.52 -11.60
N LEU A 206 7.38 -5.22 -11.15
CA LEU A 206 6.14 -5.34 -11.92
C LEU A 206 5.52 -3.97 -12.22
N ARG A 207 5.48 -3.09 -11.22
CA ARG A 207 4.96 -1.73 -11.39
C ARG A 207 5.75 -0.97 -12.45
N GLU A 208 7.07 -0.96 -12.36
CA GLU A 208 7.91 -0.17 -13.24
C GLU A 208 7.93 -0.74 -14.66
N PHE A 209 7.90 -2.06 -14.80
CA PHE A 209 7.76 -2.73 -16.09
C PHE A 209 6.44 -2.36 -16.78
N ALA A 210 5.33 -2.35 -16.04
CA ALA A 210 4.03 -1.91 -16.57
C ALA A 210 4.07 -0.46 -17.06
N ARG A 211 4.69 0.45 -16.29
CA ARG A 211 4.81 1.88 -16.64
C ARG A 211 5.62 2.12 -17.91
N ARG A 212 6.61 1.27 -18.20
CA ARG A 212 7.43 1.36 -19.43
C ARG A 212 6.74 0.76 -20.66
N SER A 213 5.67 -0.01 -20.43
CA SER A 213 4.91 -0.70 -21.49
C SER A 213 3.66 0.08 -21.92
N GLU A 214 3.39 1.22 -21.27
CA GLU A 214 2.34 2.20 -21.60
C GLU A 214 2.92 3.33 -22.45
#